data_AF-A0AAU8NBC8-F1
#
_entry.id   AF-A0AAU8NBC8-F1
#
_cell.length_a   1.000
_cell.length_b   1.000
_cell.length_c   1.000
_cell.angle_alpha   90.00
_cell.angle_beta   90.00
_cell.angle_gamma   90.00
#
_symmetry.space_group_name_H-M   'P 1'
#
loop_
_entity.id
_entity.type
_entity.pdbx_description
1 polymer ?
#
loop_
_entity_poly.entity_id
_entity_poly.type
_entity_poly.pdbx_seq_one_letter_code
_entity_poly.pdbx_strand_id
1 'polypeptide(L)' 'MDKTAQEVAEWMVNEIKFTGTLRQEAAIEYVREHFGEQFVFVNENGNASLSKEVKKAFRKLHGGRVAWDRDAFMWAWT' A
#
# COMPACT_ATOMS: atom_id res chain seq x y z
N MET A 1 -17.13 9.41 -8.72
CA MET A 1 -17.05 7.99 -8.33
C MET A 1 -16.11 7.92 -7.15
N ASP A 2 -16.54 7.26 -6.08
CA ASP A 2 -15.73 7.11 -4.88
C ASP A 2 -14.61 6.12 -5.15
N LYS A 3 -13.42 6.44 -4.66
CA LYS A 3 -12.25 5.55 -4.73
C LYS A 3 -12.50 4.34 -3.85
N THR A 4 -11.87 3.21 -4.20
CA THR A 4 -12.03 1.94 -3.51
C THR A 4 -10.68 1.39 -3.03
N ALA A 5 -10.73 0.55 -2.00
CA ALA A 5 -9.54 -0.15 -1.51
C ALA A 5 -8.90 -1.08 -2.58
N GLN A 6 -9.72 -1.55 -3.52
CA GLN A 6 -9.28 -2.37 -4.65
C GLN A 6 -8.42 -1.54 -5.62
N GLU A 7 -8.84 -0.33 -5.99
CA GLU A 7 -8.05 0.55 -6.86
C GLU A 7 -6.71 0.94 -6.23
N VAL A 8 -6.67 1.21 -4.93
CA VAL A 8 -5.41 1.47 -4.20
C VAL A 8 -4.48 0.26 -4.30
N ALA A 9 -5.01 -0.93 -4.05
CA ALA A 9 -4.24 -2.17 -4.10
C ALA A 9 -3.72 -2.49 -5.51
N GLU A 10 -4.51 -2.22 -6.55
CA GLU A 10 -4.10 -2.35 -7.95
C GLU A 10 -2.95 -1.41 -8.28
N TRP A 11 -3.05 -0.14 -7.86
CA TRP A 11 -1.96 0.81 -8.02
C TRP A 11 -0.68 0.33 -7.34
N MET A 12 -0.74 -0.09 -6.06
CA MET A 12 0.44 -0.57 -5.33
C MET A 12 1.12 -1.75 -6.05
N VAL A 13 0.35 -2.71 -6.56
CA VAL A 13 0.92 -3.86 -7.30
C VAL A 13 1.59 -3.40 -8.59
N ASN A 14 0.95 -2.49 -9.33
CA ASN A 14 1.50 -1.99 -10.59
C ASN A 14 2.77 -1.16 -10.36
N GLU A 15 2.79 -0.33 -9.33
CA GLU A 15 3.95 0.46 -8.92
C GLU A 15 5.13 -0.47 -8.61
N ILE A 16 4.94 -1.47 -7.72
CA ILE A 16 5.99 -2.41 -7.34
C ILE A 16 6.46 -3.26 -8.53
N LYS A 17 5.57 -3.64 -9.45
CA LYS A 17 5.97 -4.35 -10.68
C LYS A 17 6.86 -3.50 -11.56
N PHE A 18 6.61 -2.18 -11.61
CA PHE A 18 7.33 -1.25 -12.46
C PHE A 18 8.68 -0.84 -11.85
N THR A 19 8.70 -0.54 -10.55
CA THR A 19 9.88 -0.01 -9.83
C THR A 19 10.70 -1.08 -9.09
N GLY A 20 10.13 -2.27 -8.89
CA GLY A 20 10.67 -3.35 -8.07
C GLY A 20 10.38 -3.20 -6.57
N THR A 21 10.17 -1.99 -6.06
CA THR A 21 9.94 -1.71 -4.63
C THR A 21 9.02 -0.52 -4.37
N LEU A 22 8.36 -0.50 -3.21
CA LEU A 22 7.54 0.64 -2.76
C LEU A 22 7.74 0.85 -1.26
N ARG A 23 8.33 1.98 -0.86
CA ARG A 23 8.43 2.37 0.55
C ARG A 23 7.07 2.70 1.14
N GLN A 24 6.85 2.35 2.40
CA GLN A 24 5.59 2.62 3.10
C GLN A 24 5.22 4.11 3.13
N GLU A 25 6.18 4.98 3.39
CA GLU A 25 5.98 6.43 3.41
C GLU A 25 5.47 6.94 2.06
N ALA A 26 6.14 6.57 0.96
CA ALA A 26 5.74 6.95 -0.40
C ALA A 26 4.35 6.39 -0.76
N ALA A 27 4.03 5.17 -0.33
CA ALA A 27 2.70 4.60 -0.51
C ALA A 27 1.62 5.40 0.22
N ILE A 28 1.90 5.82 1.46
CA ILE A 28 0.96 6.61 2.27
C ILE A 28 0.74 7.99 1.67
N GLU A 29 1.81 8.69 1.30
CA GLU A 29 1.75 10.00 0.66
C GLU A 29 0.92 9.94 -0.63
N TYR A 30 1.27 9.03 -1.53
CA TYR A 30 0.55 8.87 -2.79
C TYR A 30 -0.94 8.53 -2.58
N VAL A 31 -1.24 7.64 -1.63
CA VAL A 31 -2.62 7.24 -1.34
C VAL A 31 -3.46 8.39 -0.81
N ARG A 32 -2.90 9.22 0.07
CA ARG A 32 -3.60 10.43 0.57
C ARG A 32 -3.93 11.39 -0.55
N GLU A 33 -2.96 11.68 -1.40
CA GLU A 33 -3.09 12.66 -2.48
C GLU A 33 -4.03 12.21 -3.60
N HIS A 34 -4.00 10.92 -3.96
CA HIS A 34 -4.66 10.42 -5.17
C HIS A 34 -5.95 9.62 -4.92
N PHE A 35 -6.11 9.05 -3.72
CA PHE A 35 -7.25 8.22 -3.36
C PHE A 35 -8.04 8.73 -2.15
N GLY A 36 -7.37 9.44 -1.24
CA GLY A 36 -7.96 10.11 -0.08
C GLY A 36 -7.59 9.48 1.26
N GLU A 37 -7.66 10.31 2.31
CA GLU A 37 -7.26 9.97 3.69
C GLU A 37 -7.97 8.75 4.28
N GLN A 38 -9.17 8.41 3.82
CA GLN A 38 -9.95 7.24 4.27
C GLN A 38 -9.21 5.89 4.14
N PHE A 39 -8.17 5.82 3.29
CA PHE A 39 -7.35 4.63 3.09
C PHE A 39 -6.10 4.58 3.96
N VAL A 40 -5.89 5.58 4.81
CA VAL A 40 -4.77 5.68 5.74
C VAL A 40 -5.30 5.86 7.15
N PHE A 41 -4.64 5.24 8.13
CA PHE A 41 -4.90 5.46 9.54
C PHE A 41 -3.59 5.68 10.28
N VAL A 42 -3.67 6.37 11.42
CA VAL A 42 -2.56 6.49 12.38
C VAL A 42 -2.83 5.47 13.49
N ASN A 43 -1.87 4.59 13.76
CA ASN A 43 -2.00 3.62 14.84
C ASN A 43 -1.73 4.26 16.21
N GLU A 44 -1.91 3.49 17.29
CA GLU A 44 -1.72 3.95 18.68
C GLU A 44 -0.31 4.50 18.96
N ASN A 45 0.68 4.12 18.15
CA ASN A 45 2.07 4.58 18.27
C ASN A 45 2.36 5.83 17.41
N GLY A 46 1.35 6.44 16.79
CA GLY A 46 1.52 7.61 15.93
C GLY A 46 2.01 7.28 14.51
N ASN A 47 2.12 6.00 14.13
CA ASN A 47 2.62 5.62 12.81
C ASN A 47 1.48 5.50 11.79
N ALA A 48 1.63 6.17 10.65
CA ALA A 48 0.69 6.07 9.54
C ALA A 48 0.80 4.71 8.83
N SER A 49 -0.34 4.17 8.41
CA SER A 49 -0.44 2.88 7.73
C SER A 49 -1.66 2.85 6.81
N LEU A 50 -1.61 2.02 5.77
CA LEU A 50 -2.76 1.74 4.92
C LEU A 50 -3.87 1.01 5.68
N SER A 51 -5.13 1.22 5.30
CA SER A 51 -6.29 0.57 5.91
C SER A 51 -6.27 -0.95 5.76
N LYS A 52 -7.04 -1.64 6.61
CA LYS A 52 -7.11 -3.11 6.62
C LYS A 52 -7.65 -3.64 5.28
N GLU A 53 -8.59 -2.93 4.69
CA GLU A 53 -9.27 -3.24 3.43
C GLU A 53 -8.28 -3.17 2.26
N VAL A 54 -7.44 -2.14 2.22
CA VAL A 54 -6.36 -2.02 1.22
C VAL A 54 -5.37 -3.16 1.37
N LYS A 55 -4.85 -3.42 2.57
CA LYS A 55 -3.90 -4.52 2.80
C LYS A 55 -4.48 -5.88 2.42
N LYS A 56 -5.78 -6.11 2.68
CA LYS A 56 -6.48 -7.35 2.31
C LYS A 56 -6.57 -7.49 0.78
N ALA A 57 -6.98 -6.45 0.07
CA ALA A 57 -7.06 -6.45 -1.40
C ALA A 57 -5.67 -6.62 -2.03
N PHE A 58 -4.68 -5.89 -1.52
CA PHE A 58 -3.29 -5.97 -1.95
C PHE A 58 -2.72 -7.38 -1.82
N ARG A 59 -2.86 -8.00 -0.64
CA ARG A 59 -2.42 -9.39 -0.40
C ARG A 59 -3.06 -10.39 -1.36
N LYS A 60 -4.35 -10.22 -1.64
CA LYS A 60 -5.08 -11.07 -2.59
C LYS A 60 -4.56 -10.91 -4.02
N LEU A 61 -4.28 -9.68 -4.44
CA LEU A 61 -3.87 -9.36 -5.81
C LEU A 61 -2.46 -9.83 -6.14
N HIS A 62 -1.48 -9.62 -5.26
CA HIS A 62 -0.10 -9.99 -5.57
C HIS A 62 0.17 -11.49 -5.42
N GLY A 63 -0.71 -12.25 -4.74
CA GLY A 63 -0.66 -13.72 -4.69
C GLY A 63 0.65 -14.28 -4.14
N GLY A 64 1.31 -13.56 -3.23
CA GLY A 64 2.61 -13.96 -2.66
C GLY A 64 3.85 -13.47 -3.40
N ARG A 65 3.72 -12.77 -4.54
CA ARG A 65 4.86 -12.22 -5.33
C ARG A 65 5.47 -10.93 -4.80
N VAL A 66 4.96 -10.46 -3.66
CA VAL A 66 5.42 -9.23 -3.02
C VAL A 66 5.64 -9.54 -1.55
N ALA A 67 6.83 -9.25 -1.06
CA ALA A 67 7.21 -9.41 0.33
C ALA A 67 7.33 -8.04 1.02
N TRP A 68 7.10 -8.02 2.34
CA TRP A 68 7.36 -6.86 3.19
C TRP A 68 8.74 -7.01 3.81
N ASP A 69 9.63 -6.04 3.56
CA ASP A 69 10.89 -5.87 4.25
C ASP A 69 10.68 -4.95 5.44
N ARG A 70 10.85 -5.51 6.65
CA ARG A 70 10.64 -4.79 7.91
C ARG A 70 11.75 -3.78 8.19
N ASP A 71 12.98 -4.06 7.77
CA ASP A 71 14.14 -3.23 8.10
C ASP A 71 14.21 -2.02 7.15
N ALA A 72 13.83 -2.22 5.89
CA ALA A 72 13.77 -1.16 4.89
C ALA A 72 12.40 -0.43 4.82
N PHE A 73 11.39 -0.90 5.55
CA PHE A 73 10.02 -0.39 5.52
C PHE A 73 9.45 -0.29 4.10
N MET A 74 9.63 -1.34 3.30
CA MET A 74 9.17 -1.37 1.91
C MET A 74 8.58 -2.71 1.51
N TRP A 75 7.72 -2.66 0.49
CA TRP A 75 7.32 -3.84 -0.25
C TRP A 75 8.27 -4.04 -1.44
N ALA A 76 8.64 -5.27 -1.73
CA ALA A 76 9.51 -5.62 -2.86
C ALA A 76 8.96 -6.81 -3.64
N TRP A 77 9.15 -6.80 -4.97
CA TRP A 77 8.80 -7.92 -5.84
C TRP A 77 9.76 -9.11 -5.60
N THR A 78 9.22 -10.32 -5.46
CA THR A 78 9.96 -11.56 -5.17
C THR A 78 9.59 -12.68 -6.12
#